data_AF-A0A849GMH6-F1
#
_entry.id   AF-A0A849GMH6-F1
#
_cell.length_a   1.000
_cell.length_b   1.000
_cell.length_c   1.000
_cell.angle_alpha   90.00
_cell.angle_beta   90.00
_cell.angle_gamma   90.00
#
_symmetry.space_group_name_H-M   'P 1'
#
loop_
_entity.id
_entity.type
_entity.pdbx_description
1 polymer ?
#
loop_
_entity_poly.entity_id
_entity_poly.type
_entity_poly.pdbx_seq_one_letter_code
_entity_poly.pdbx_strand_id
1 'polypeptide(L)'
;MNLLITNAQEIQAYVIARCLRAHFPRLVVTFGGNSVGGGSFPGAVGFSRHIDAKHRVPSFSEDWLAGRLGPDNTPAEERYVEAIEEICAREHISVIFPSLDPEMYLFAKNKERFASQGVLCVVAEPDVLGALTDKARTILAAQAVGFPTPKTFFPENVDDLDEIFSNSAPPWVVKARHGAHRSSLYFAASAGELKDRFREADSLQPRPLVQEHIPGSNPRSYYVLVDRQHEILSVLSPESVRTYREDGFHHALKTARSSSTGPAMDQLKALVRSLSIYGSYTIQTKIDPRDGLPKLMEINPRLGHHLWFRTALGINEPLRVLQIARGETVDPLNYPEGVLMLDPMHDFLYLLESMGSSISRSLGFSGSKKDVRFSNTITELRREYFSSEKKVYGPHVQYFWSDPYPMIRLLLRELRYKSMWLVPDFVLNIARRAKRTYINATGAT
;
A
#
# COMPACT_ATOMS: atom_id res chain seq x y z
N MET A 1 17.36 23.70 -7.74
CA MET A 1 17.10 22.28 -7.43
C MET A 1 15.65 21.98 -7.77
N ASN A 2 15.37 21.14 -8.75
CA ASN A 2 14.00 20.76 -9.11
C ASN A 2 13.74 19.31 -8.69
N LEU A 3 12.50 19.02 -8.30
CA LEU A 3 12.09 17.71 -7.78
C LEU A 3 11.24 16.99 -8.81
N LEU A 4 11.56 15.72 -9.05
CA LEU A 4 10.73 14.76 -9.77
C LEU A 4 10.09 13.79 -8.77
N ILE A 5 8.76 13.72 -8.73
CA ILE A 5 8.01 12.68 -7.99
C ILE A 5 7.45 11.70 -9.00
N THR A 6 7.81 10.42 -8.88
CA THR A 6 7.29 9.41 -9.80
C THR A 6 5.91 8.92 -9.38
N ASN A 7 5.14 8.41 -10.35
CA ASN A 7 3.79 7.88 -10.17
C ASN A 7 2.77 8.87 -9.55
N ALA A 8 2.30 9.81 -10.37
CA ALA A 8 1.28 10.80 -10.00
C ALA A 8 -0.14 10.24 -9.75
N GLN A 9 -0.32 8.91 -9.75
CA GLN A 9 -1.63 8.30 -9.62
C GLN A 9 -2.06 8.02 -8.18
N GLU A 10 -1.10 7.87 -7.27
CA GLU A 10 -1.40 7.52 -5.89
C GLU A 10 -1.45 8.73 -4.94
N ILE A 11 -2.25 8.60 -3.89
CA ILE A 11 -2.38 9.64 -2.86
C ILE A 11 -1.05 9.90 -2.14
N GLN A 12 -0.13 8.93 -2.04
CA GLN A 12 1.19 9.20 -1.45
C GLN A 12 1.96 10.28 -2.22
N ALA A 13 1.93 10.25 -3.56
CA ALA A 13 2.60 11.25 -4.39
C ALA A 13 2.00 12.65 -4.17
N TYR A 14 0.70 12.74 -3.90
CA TYR A 14 0.05 13.99 -3.51
C TYR A 14 0.63 14.57 -2.22
N VAL A 15 0.73 13.72 -1.20
CA VAL A 15 1.20 14.13 0.12
C VAL A 15 2.68 14.50 0.07
N ILE A 16 3.50 13.77 -0.70
CA ILE A 16 4.91 14.11 -0.97
C ILE A 16 5.01 15.50 -1.62
N ALA A 17 4.25 15.74 -2.71
CA ALA A 17 4.26 17.02 -3.41
C ALA A 17 3.90 18.19 -2.49
N ARG A 18 2.85 18.04 -1.67
CA ARG A 18 2.47 19.07 -0.69
C ARG A 18 3.57 19.32 0.34
N CYS A 19 4.14 18.26 0.90
CA CYS A 19 5.16 18.35 1.95
C CYS A 19 6.46 19.01 1.46
N LEU A 20 6.78 18.84 0.19
CA LEU A 20 8.03 19.32 -0.42
C LEU A 20 7.86 20.61 -1.22
N ARG A 21 6.63 21.09 -1.48
CA ARG A 21 6.40 22.26 -2.35
C ARG A 21 7.17 23.51 -1.91
N ALA A 22 7.22 23.79 -0.61
CA ALA A 22 7.93 24.95 -0.07
C ALA A 22 9.47 24.85 -0.20
N HIS A 23 10.00 23.66 -0.49
CA HIS A 23 11.43 23.37 -0.53
C HIS A 23 11.99 23.29 -1.96
N PHE A 24 11.13 23.33 -2.97
CA PHE A 24 11.53 23.22 -4.37
C PHE A 24 10.80 24.28 -5.21
N PRO A 25 11.53 25.09 -6.02
CA PRO A 25 10.92 26.04 -6.93
C PRO A 25 10.05 25.35 -7.99
N ARG A 26 10.44 24.14 -8.41
CA ARG A 26 9.72 23.37 -9.43
C ARG A 26 9.50 21.92 -9.01
N LEU A 27 8.24 21.48 -9.10
CA LEU A 27 7.79 20.10 -8.92
C LEU A 27 7.32 19.51 -10.25
N VAL A 28 7.96 18.43 -10.66
CA VAL A 28 7.62 17.67 -11.86
C VAL A 28 7.12 16.31 -11.42
N VAL A 29 6.13 15.77 -12.14
CA VAL A 29 5.65 14.41 -11.90
C VAL A 29 5.69 13.55 -13.15
N THR A 30 5.91 12.26 -12.97
CA THR A 30 5.69 11.28 -14.04
C THR A 30 4.37 10.52 -13.86
N PHE A 31 3.80 10.12 -14.98
CA PHE A 31 2.64 9.24 -15.05
C PHE A 31 2.81 8.27 -16.22
N GLY A 32 2.13 7.12 -16.20
CA GLY A 32 2.29 6.13 -17.26
C GLY A 32 2.19 4.71 -16.76
N GLY A 33 2.67 3.76 -17.57
CA GLY A 33 2.24 2.35 -17.54
C GLY A 33 2.65 1.50 -16.32
N ASN A 34 3.27 2.06 -15.29
CA ASN A 34 3.56 1.37 -14.03
C ASN A 34 2.44 1.46 -12.99
N SER A 35 1.42 2.28 -13.25
CA SER A 35 0.25 2.36 -12.38
C SER A 35 -0.72 1.20 -12.62
N VAL A 36 -1.34 0.71 -11.55
CA VAL A 36 -2.47 -0.23 -11.62
C VAL A 36 -3.58 0.39 -12.49
N GLY A 37 -3.68 -0.06 -13.74
CA GLY A 37 -4.67 0.41 -14.71
C GLY A 37 -4.12 1.06 -15.99
N GLY A 38 -2.80 1.13 -16.19
CA GLY A 38 -2.18 1.48 -17.49
C GLY A 38 -2.63 2.82 -18.09
N GLY A 39 -3.07 3.74 -17.24
CA GLY A 39 -3.85 4.90 -17.69
C GLY A 39 -3.03 5.89 -18.51
N SER A 40 -3.63 6.37 -19.60
CA SER A 40 -3.13 7.53 -20.35
C SER A 40 -3.23 8.87 -19.60
N PHE A 41 -3.53 8.81 -18.30
CA PHE A 41 -4.02 9.92 -17.52
C PHE A 41 -3.04 10.31 -16.41
N PRO A 42 -2.79 11.60 -16.14
CA PRO A 42 -1.83 12.07 -15.14
C PRO A 42 -2.10 11.74 -13.67
N GLY A 43 -3.11 10.93 -13.37
CA GLY A 43 -3.57 10.69 -12.00
C GLY A 43 -4.17 11.93 -11.34
N ALA A 44 -4.55 11.83 -10.06
CA ALA A 44 -5.10 12.97 -9.32
C ALA A 44 -4.04 14.05 -9.03
N VAL A 45 -2.79 13.63 -8.79
CA VAL A 45 -1.69 14.52 -8.41
C VAL A 45 -1.30 15.45 -9.55
N GLY A 46 -1.35 14.99 -10.81
CA GLY A 46 -1.05 15.81 -11.98
C GLY A 46 -2.01 17.01 -12.20
N PHE A 47 -3.12 17.08 -11.46
CA PHE A 47 -4.04 18.24 -11.48
C PHE A 47 -3.92 19.11 -10.22
N SER A 48 -2.98 18.80 -9.33
CA SER A 48 -2.71 19.64 -8.18
C SER A 48 -2.07 20.96 -8.63
N ARG A 49 -2.45 22.05 -7.96
CA ARG A 49 -1.79 23.36 -8.12
C ARG A 49 -0.30 23.35 -7.74
N HIS A 50 0.17 22.31 -7.06
CA HIS A 50 1.57 22.16 -6.63
C HIS A 50 2.48 21.66 -7.75
N ILE A 51 1.93 21.14 -8.85
CA ILE A 51 2.70 20.50 -9.92
C ILE A 51 2.91 21.46 -11.10
N ASP A 52 4.17 21.67 -11.47
CA ASP A 52 4.58 22.60 -12.52
C ASP A 52 4.73 21.94 -13.90
N ALA A 53 5.05 20.64 -13.95
CA ALA A 53 5.12 19.88 -15.20
C ALA A 53 4.78 18.39 -15.02
N LYS A 54 4.38 17.75 -16.13
CA LYS A 54 3.93 16.37 -16.18
C LYS A 54 4.54 15.67 -17.38
N HIS A 55 5.13 14.49 -17.16
CA HIS A 55 5.72 13.71 -18.23
C HIS A 55 5.19 12.28 -18.25
N ARG A 56 4.93 11.78 -19.45
CA ARG A 56 4.61 10.36 -19.64
C ARG A 56 5.90 9.56 -19.68
N VAL A 57 5.90 8.41 -19.03
CA VAL A 57 6.99 7.42 -19.07
C VAL A 57 6.48 6.04 -19.50
N PRO A 58 7.34 5.19 -20.12
CA PRO A 58 6.98 3.82 -20.46
C PRO A 58 6.73 2.96 -19.21
N SER A 59 6.25 1.73 -19.39
CA SER A 59 6.14 0.74 -18.29
C SER A 59 7.33 -0.21 -18.29
N PHE A 60 7.73 -0.64 -17.09
CA PHE A 60 8.62 -1.78 -16.86
C PHE A 60 8.03 -2.77 -15.84
N SER A 61 6.78 -2.57 -15.41
CA SER A 61 6.20 -3.32 -14.29
C SER A 61 5.98 -4.81 -14.58
N GLU A 62 5.88 -5.21 -15.85
CA GLU A 62 5.73 -6.63 -16.23
C GLU A 62 6.96 -7.46 -15.85
N ASP A 63 8.17 -6.89 -15.97
CA ASP A 63 9.41 -7.56 -15.55
C ASP A 63 9.43 -7.76 -14.03
N TRP A 64 9.02 -6.74 -13.29
CA TRP A 64 8.87 -6.82 -11.84
C TRP A 64 7.85 -7.87 -11.41
N LEU A 65 6.67 -7.90 -12.05
CA LEU A 65 5.61 -8.87 -11.75
C LEU A 65 6.04 -10.31 -12.05
N ALA A 66 6.87 -10.50 -13.08
CA ALA A 66 7.47 -11.80 -13.38
C ALA A 66 8.69 -12.14 -12.50
N GLY A 67 9.05 -11.27 -11.54
CA GLY A 67 10.18 -11.51 -10.64
C GLY A 67 11.54 -11.46 -11.33
N ARG A 68 11.63 -10.84 -12.52
CA ARG A 68 12.89 -10.65 -13.26
C ARG A 68 13.68 -9.49 -12.64
N LEU A 69 14.17 -9.71 -11.43
CA LEU A 69 15.00 -8.74 -10.71
C LEU A 69 16.47 -9.10 -10.89
N GLY A 70 17.20 -8.25 -11.61
CA GLY A 70 18.63 -8.39 -11.84
C GLY A 70 19.38 -7.09 -11.52
N PRO A 71 20.72 -7.18 -11.42
CA PRO A 71 21.58 -6.00 -11.29
C PRO A 71 21.54 -5.13 -12.56
N ASP A 72 21.40 -5.76 -13.72
CA ASP A 72 21.30 -5.08 -15.01
C ASP A 72 19.85 -4.68 -15.32
N ASN A 73 19.69 -3.65 -16.14
CA ASN A 73 18.37 -3.24 -16.65
C ASN A 73 17.90 -4.21 -17.73
N THR A 74 16.64 -4.65 -17.67
CA THR A 74 15.96 -5.22 -18.84
C THR A 74 15.79 -4.14 -19.92
N PRO A 75 15.49 -4.51 -21.17
CA PRO A 75 15.18 -3.53 -22.21
C PRO A 75 14.01 -2.59 -21.86
N ALA A 76 13.05 -3.02 -21.04
CA ALA A 76 11.93 -2.17 -20.62
C ALA A 76 12.33 -1.21 -19.49
N GLU A 77 13.11 -1.69 -18.54
CA GLU A 77 13.71 -0.86 -17.49
C GLU A 77 14.65 0.20 -18.08
N GLU A 78 15.49 -0.17 -19.05
CA GLU A 78 16.42 0.76 -19.71
C GLU A 78 15.68 1.91 -20.40
N ARG A 79 14.64 1.60 -21.19
CA ARG A 79 13.79 2.65 -21.80
C ARG A 79 13.12 3.56 -20.78
N TYR A 80 12.77 3.04 -19.60
CA TYR A 80 12.24 3.88 -18.52
C TYR A 80 13.31 4.79 -17.94
N VAL A 81 14.51 4.26 -17.67
CA VAL A 81 15.64 5.03 -17.14
C VAL A 81 16.04 6.14 -18.11
N GLU A 82 16.20 5.83 -19.39
CA GLU A 82 16.51 6.82 -20.45
C GLU A 82 15.44 7.93 -20.49
N ALA A 83 14.16 7.58 -20.45
CA ALA A 83 13.08 8.57 -20.41
C ALA A 83 13.14 9.47 -19.16
N ILE A 84 13.55 8.94 -18.01
CA ILE A 84 13.75 9.73 -16.79
C ILE A 84 14.97 10.64 -16.91
N GLU A 85 16.07 10.18 -17.52
CA GLU A 85 17.26 11.00 -17.78
C GLU A 85 16.94 12.18 -18.71
N GLU A 86 16.18 11.95 -19.78
CA GLU A 86 15.67 13.02 -20.67
C GLU A 86 14.84 14.06 -19.91
N ILE A 87 13.97 13.60 -19.00
CA ILE A 87 13.19 14.50 -18.14
C ILE A 87 14.12 15.25 -17.19
N CYS A 88 15.13 14.61 -16.62
CA CYS A 88 16.09 15.24 -15.73
C CYS A 88 16.85 16.36 -16.42
N ALA A 89 17.34 16.11 -17.64
CA ALA A 89 18.01 17.10 -18.47
C ALA A 89 17.08 18.27 -18.83
N ARG A 90 15.88 17.98 -19.34
CA ARG A 90 14.92 19.00 -19.80
C ARG A 90 14.40 19.88 -18.68
N GLU A 91 14.10 19.30 -17.52
CA GLU A 91 13.46 19.98 -16.40
C GLU A 91 14.46 20.40 -15.32
N HIS A 92 15.77 20.20 -15.53
CA HIS A 92 16.85 20.46 -14.58
C HIS A 92 16.58 19.82 -13.20
N ILE A 93 16.16 18.56 -13.21
CA ILE A 93 15.89 17.79 -12.00
C ILE A 93 17.20 17.54 -11.26
N SER A 94 17.18 17.73 -9.95
CA SER A 94 18.31 17.42 -9.05
C SER A 94 17.96 16.38 -8.00
N VAL A 95 16.67 16.08 -7.82
CA VAL A 95 16.17 15.11 -6.86
C VAL A 95 15.05 14.30 -7.50
N ILE A 96 15.13 12.98 -7.41
CA ILE A 96 14.06 12.05 -7.76
C ILE A 96 13.54 11.42 -6.47
N PHE A 97 12.23 11.51 -6.25
CA PHE A 97 11.56 10.93 -5.09
C PHE A 97 10.56 9.87 -5.57
N PRO A 98 10.95 8.58 -5.59
CA PRO A 98 10.07 7.54 -6.09
C PRO A 98 8.93 7.26 -5.12
N SER A 99 7.77 6.82 -5.65
CA SER A 99 6.57 6.60 -4.83
C SER A 99 5.93 5.21 -4.98
N LEU A 100 6.60 4.29 -5.67
CA LEU A 100 6.12 2.94 -5.97
C LEU A 100 7.23 1.88 -5.81
N ASP A 101 6.89 0.69 -5.31
CA ASP A 101 7.85 -0.38 -4.96
C ASP A 101 8.81 -0.78 -6.11
N PRO A 102 8.34 -1.12 -7.33
CA PRO A 102 9.21 -1.37 -8.49
C PRO A 102 10.14 -0.21 -8.83
N GLU A 103 9.69 1.03 -8.65
CA GLU A 103 10.53 2.20 -8.91
C GLU A 103 11.62 2.34 -7.87
N MET A 104 11.34 2.04 -6.59
CA MET A 104 12.35 2.08 -5.53
C MET A 104 13.57 1.21 -5.89
N TYR A 105 13.34 -0.03 -6.31
CA TYR A 105 14.44 -0.93 -6.69
C TYR A 105 15.14 -0.49 -7.98
N LEU A 106 14.37 -0.09 -9.01
CA LEU A 106 14.95 0.35 -10.29
C LEU A 106 15.88 1.58 -10.10
N PHE A 107 15.44 2.57 -9.34
CA PHE A 107 16.24 3.74 -9.01
C PHE A 107 17.43 3.41 -8.13
N ALA A 108 17.33 2.38 -7.28
CA ALA A 108 18.44 1.95 -6.45
C ALA A 108 19.56 1.33 -7.29
N LYS A 109 19.24 0.40 -8.20
CA LYS A 109 20.26 -0.20 -9.07
C LYS A 109 20.87 0.80 -10.07
N ASN A 110 20.14 1.85 -10.43
CA ASN A 110 20.65 2.96 -11.26
C ASN A 110 21.11 4.17 -10.42
N LYS A 111 21.27 4.04 -9.09
CA LYS A 111 21.53 5.18 -8.19
C LYS A 111 22.83 5.90 -8.56
N GLU A 112 23.88 5.17 -8.88
CA GLU A 112 25.17 5.74 -9.32
C GLU A 112 25.07 6.42 -10.69
N ARG A 113 24.29 5.86 -11.62
CA ARG A 113 24.03 6.43 -12.95
C ARG A 113 23.35 7.79 -12.86
N PHE A 114 22.38 7.96 -11.97
CA PHE A 114 21.77 9.27 -11.71
C PHE A 114 22.69 10.21 -10.92
N ALA A 115 23.44 9.69 -9.95
CA ALA A 115 24.37 10.48 -9.15
C ALA A 115 25.49 11.11 -10.00
N SER A 116 26.01 10.40 -11.01
CA SER A 116 27.03 10.94 -11.93
C SER A 116 26.52 12.12 -12.78
N GLN A 117 25.20 12.27 -12.90
CA GLN A 117 24.53 13.40 -13.55
C GLN A 117 24.12 14.51 -12.57
N GLY A 118 24.52 14.40 -11.29
CA GLY A 118 24.15 15.35 -10.25
C GLY A 118 22.71 15.19 -9.75
N VAL A 119 22.08 14.03 -9.98
CA VAL A 119 20.70 13.74 -9.56
C VAL A 119 20.69 12.81 -8.36
N LEU A 120 20.09 13.27 -7.25
CA LEU A 120 19.90 12.46 -6.05
C LEU A 120 18.62 11.62 -6.16
N CYS A 121 18.75 10.29 -6.17
CA CYS A 121 17.62 9.39 -5.98
C CYS A 121 17.38 9.15 -4.48
N VAL A 122 16.17 9.46 -4.00
CA VAL A 122 15.74 9.26 -2.61
C VAL A 122 15.34 7.80 -2.39
N VAL A 123 16.33 6.91 -2.43
CA VAL A 123 16.20 5.46 -2.27
C VAL A 123 17.35 4.90 -1.46
N ALA A 124 17.11 3.79 -0.75
CA ALA A 124 18.17 3.00 -0.16
C ALA A 124 18.97 2.23 -1.24
N GLU A 125 19.96 1.49 -0.80
CA GLU A 125 20.92 0.77 -1.63
C GLU A 125 20.25 -0.47 -2.24
N PRO A 126 20.72 -0.92 -3.43
CA PRO A 126 20.15 -2.07 -4.12
C PRO A 126 19.99 -3.31 -3.23
N ASP A 127 21.00 -3.61 -2.41
CA ASP A 127 20.99 -4.81 -1.56
C ASP A 127 19.95 -4.73 -0.44
N VAL A 128 19.78 -3.55 0.16
CA VAL A 128 18.75 -3.30 1.18
C VAL A 128 17.37 -3.49 0.54
N LEU A 129 17.12 -2.83 -0.59
CA LEU A 129 15.82 -2.91 -1.25
C LEU A 129 15.54 -4.30 -1.81
N GLY A 130 16.55 -4.99 -2.33
CA GLY A 130 16.45 -6.39 -2.77
C GLY A 130 16.14 -7.36 -1.62
N ALA A 131 16.62 -7.09 -0.40
CA ALA A 131 16.25 -7.87 0.78
C ALA A 131 14.79 -7.63 1.19
N LEU A 132 14.31 -6.39 1.10
CA LEU A 132 12.96 -6.01 1.50
C LEU A 132 11.87 -6.43 0.51
N THR A 133 12.21 -6.49 -0.78
CA THR A 133 11.26 -6.87 -1.85
C THR A 133 11.14 -8.38 -1.99
N ASP A 134 12.11 -9.15 -1.48
CA ASP A 134 12.06 -10.60 -1.36
C ASP A 134 11.44 -11.01 -0.01
N LYS A 135 10.20 -11.49 -0.06
CA LYS A 135 9.46 -11.91 1.14
C LYS A 135 10.18 -13.00 1.92
N ALA A 136 10.93 -13.89 1.27
CA ALA A 136 11.64 -14.95 1.96
C ALA A 136 12.82 -14.39 2.77
N ARG A 137 13.63 -13.51 2.18
CA ARG A 137 14.73 -12.83 2.89
C ARG A 137 14.22 -11.99 4.06
N THR A 138 13.11 -11.28 3.87
CA THR A 138 12.45 -10.50 4.92
C THR A 138 12.00 -11.38 6.09
N ILE A 139 11.35 -12.52 5.83
CA ILE A 139 10.91 -13.43 6.89
C ILE A 139 12.10 -14.08 7.61
N LEU A 140 13.13 -14.51 6.88
CA LEU A 140 14.33 -15.10 7.48
C LEU A 140 15.06 -14.09 8.40
N ALA A 141 15.17 -12.83 7.98
CA ALA A 141 15.74 -11.78 8.81
C ALA A 141 14.92 -11.52 10.08
N ALA A 142 13.59 -11.52 9.96
CA ALA A 142 12.68 -11.39 11.11
C ALA A 142 12.81 -12.56 12.09
N GLN A 143 12.89 -13.80 11.58
CA GLN A 143 13.10 -14.99 12.40
C GLN A 143 14.44 -14.94 13.15
N ALA A 144 15.52 -14.48 12.49
CA ALA A 144 16.86 -14.40 13.09
C ALA A 144 16.93 -13.45 14.31
N VAL A 145 16.11 -12.40 14.34
CA VAL A 145 16.03 -11.45 15.45
C VAL A 145 14.86 -11.70 16.40
N GLY A 146 14.11 -12.79 16.19
CA GLY A 146 12.94 -13.16 16.98
C GLY A 146 11.71 -12.27 16.78
N PHE A 147 11.64 -11.48 15.70
CA PHE A 147 10.42 -10.75 15.37
C PHE A 147 9.31 -11.74 14.96
N PRO A 148 8.07 -11.64 15.49
CA PRO A 148 7.04 -12.64 15.22
C PRO A 148 6.71 -12.75 13.72
N THR A 149 6.77 -13.97 13.18
CA THR A 149 6.37 -14.30 11.81
C THR A 149 5.31 -15.40 11.80
N PRO A 150 4.53 -15.54 10.73
CA PRO A 150 3.84 -16.81 10.46
C PRO A 150 4.86 -17.95 10.37
N LYS A 151 4.46 -19.16 10.76
CA LYS A 151 5.18 -20.37 10.39
C LYS A 151 5.32 -20.40 8.87
N THR A 152 6.55 -20.38 8.39
CA THR A 152 6.90 -20.23 6.98
C THR A 152 7.81 -21.37 6.56
N PHE A 153 7.54 -21.91 5.38
CA PHE A 153 8.31 -22.95 4.72
C PHE A 153 8.85 -22.38 3.40
N PHE A 154 10.04 -22.85 3.02
CA PHE A 154 10.78 -22.39 1.84
C PHE A 154 11.07 -23.57 0.90
N PRO A 155 10.02 -24.22 0.35
CA PRO A 155 10.22 -25.30 -0.61
C PRO A 155 10.94 -24.79 -1.87
N GLU A 156 11.88 -25.57 -2.38
CA GLU A 156 12.55 -25.28 -3.66
C GLU A 156 11.72 -25.82 -4.84
N ASN A 157 10.90 -26.86 -4.59
CA ASN A 157 10.01 -27.46 -5.60
C ASN A 157 8.76 -28.09 -4.96
N VAL A 158 7.87 -28.65 -5.79
CA VAL A 158 6.57 -29.22 -5.35
C VAL A 158 6.72 -30.48 -4.50
N ASP A 159 7.83 -31.22 -4.62
CA ASP A 159 8.06 -32.46 -3.88
C ASP A 159 8.47 -32.17 -2.42
N ASP A 160 8.98 -30.98 -2.14
CA ASP A 160 9.30 -30.52 -0.78
C ASP A 160 8.04 -30.23 0.08
N LEU A 161 6.85 -30.22 -0.53
CA LEU A 161 5.60 -29.90 0.17
C LEU A 161 5.16 -30.98 1.16
N ASP A 162 5.64 -32.22 1.02
CA ASP A 162 5.25 -33.31 1.91
C ASP A 162 5.74 -33.08 3.36
N GLU A 163 6.87 -32.38 3.55
CA GLU A 163 7.36 -31.95 4.87
C GLU A 163 6.38 -30.98 5.55
N ILE A 164 5.71 -30.13 4.78
CA ILE A 164 4.77 -29.13 5.29
C ILE A 164 3.57 -29.80 5.95
N PHE A 165 3.05 -30.88 5.36
CA PHE A 165 1.89 -31.62 5.89
C PHE A 165 2.18 -32.26 7.24
N SER A 166 3.44 -32.62 7.49
CA SER A 166 3.88 -33.19 8.77
C SER A 166 4.05 -32.12 9.86
N ASN A 167 4.27 -30.87 9.47
CA ASN A 167 4.67 -29.80 10.36
C ASN A 167 3.60 -28.72 10.56
N SER A 168 2.58 -28.63 9.70
CA SER A 168 1.57 -27.58 9.78
C SER A 168 0.22 -28.07 9.27
N ALA A 169 -0.87 -27.59 9.87
CA ALA A 169 -2.22 -27.86 9.43
C ALA A 169 -2.74 -26.74 8.51
N PRO A 170 -3.69 -27.03 7.60
CA PRO A 170 -4.34 -26.01 6.79
C PRO A 170 -5.18 -25.03 7.64
N PRO A 171 -5.53 -23.84 7.11
CA PRO A 171 -5.22 -23.39 5.77
C PRO A 171 -3.81 -22.80 5.63
N TRP A 172 -3.22 -22.98 4.45
CA TRP A 172 -1.95 -22.40 4.05
C TRP A 172 -2.14 -21.25 3.09
N VAL A 173 -1.10 -20.44 2.97
CA VAL A 173 -0.99 -19.34 2.02
C VAL A 173 0.28 -19.52 1.21
N VAL A 174 0.14 -19.69 -0.11
CA VAL A 174 1.26 -19.67 -1.06
C VAL A 174 1.47 -18.22 -1.51
N LYS A 175 2.72 -17.74 -1.48
CA LYS A 175 3.07 -16.39 -1.94
C LYS A 175 4.28 -16.44 -2.85
N ALA A 176 4.23 -15.71 -3.97
CA ALA A 176 5.44 -15.44 -4.75
C ALA A 176 6.46 -14.63 -3.94
N ARG A 177 7.76 -14.80 -4.24
CA ARG A 177 8.85 -14.11 -3.52
C ARG A 177 8.76 -12.59 -3.67
N HIS A 178 8.52 -12.13 -4.90
CA HIS A 178 8.44 -10.72 -5.26
C HIS A 178 7.00 -10.35 -5.65
N GLY A 179 6.78 -9.04 -5.84
CA GLY A 179 5.50 -8.52 -6.30
C GLY A 179 4.71 -7.80 -5.22
N ALA A 180 3.92 -6.84 -5.70
CA ALA A 180 3.05 -5.98 -4.91
C ALA A 180 1.59 -6.42 -5.11
N HIS A 181 0.79 -6.26 -4.06
CA HIS A 181 -0.62 -6.66 -4.02
C HIS A 181 -0.85 -8.17 -4.14
N ARG A 182 -2.11 -8.58 -3.94
CA ARG A 182 -2.54 -9.97 -3.75
C ARG A 182 -2.59 -10.79 -5.05
N SER A 183 -2.01 -10.32 -6.15
CA SER A 183 -2.05 -10.99 -7.46
C SER A 183 -1.31 -12.32 -7.50
N SER A 184 -0.50 -12.62 -6.48
CA SER A 184 0.25 -13.87 -6.32
C SER A 184 0.11 -14.48 -4.93
N LEU A 185 -1.05 -14.28 -4.29
CA LEU A 185 -1.38 -14.84 -2.97
C LEU A 185 -2.53 -15.84 -3.11
N TYR A 186 -2.25 -17.09 -2.76
CA TYR A 186 -3.18 -18.19 -2.93
C TYR A 186 -3.45 -18.89 -1.60
N PHE A 187 -4.72 -19.15 -1.29
CA PHE A 187 -5.11 -19.95 -0.13
C PHE A 187 -5.28 -21.40 -0.53
N ALA A 188 -4.87 -22.30 0.36
CA ALA A 188 -5.05 -23.73 0.22
C ALA A 188 -5.59 -24.32 1.53
N ALA A 189 -6.75 -24.97 1.46
CA ALA A 189 -7.40 -25.63 2.59
C ALA A 189 -7.13 -27.15 2.65
N SER A 190 -6.46 -27.70 1.63
CA SER A 190 -6.11 -29.12 1.55
C SER A 190 -4.74 -29.34 0.88
N ALA A 191 -4.16 -30.53 1.07
CA ALA A 191 -2.86 -30.88 0.49
C ALA A 191 -2.88 -30.81 -1.06
N GLY A 192 -3.98 -31.25 -1.68
CA GLY A 192 -4.17 -31.16 -3.13
C GLY A 192 -4.20 -29.71 -3.59
N GLU A 193 -4.99 -28.86 -2.93
CA GLU A 193 -5.03 -27.43 -3.24
C GLU A 193 -3.65 -26.76 -3.05
N LEU A 194 -2.87 -27.17 -2.04
CA LEU A 194 -1.54 -26.62 -1.82
C LEU A 194 -0.62 -26.93 -3.00
N LYS A 195 -0.58 -28.19 -3.46
CA LYS A 195 0.24 -28.60 -4.61
C LYS A 195 -0.16 -27.84 -5.88
N ASP A 196 -1.45 -27.64 -6.12
CA ASP A 196 -1.93 -26.90 -7.29
C ASP A 196 -1.59 -25.41 -7.23
N ARG A 197 -1.86 -24.77 -6.09
CA ARG A 197 -1.55 -23.34 -5.88
C ARG A 197 -0.04 -23.08 -5.89
N PHE A 198 0.75 -24.04 -5.42
CA PHE A 198 2.21 -23.98 -5.49
C PHE A 198 2.69 -23.98 -6.94
N ARG A 199 2.25 -24.93 -7.78
CA ARG A 199 2.60 -24.97 -9.21
C ARG A 199 2.18 -23.71 -9.94
N GLU A 200 0.99 -23.19 -9.63
CA GLU A 200 0.49 -21.94 -10.19
C GLU A 200 1.44 -20.77 -9.86
N ALA A 201 1.79 -20.60 -8.59
CA ALA A 201 2.71 -19.55 -8.17
C ALA A 201 4.13 -19.74 -8.73
N ASP A 202 4.64 -20.97 -8.74
CA ASP A 202 5.99 -21.31 -9.23
C ASP A 202 6.15 -21.06 -10.74
N SER A 203 5.07 -21.29 -11.51
CA SER A 203 5.04 -20.97 -12.94
C SER A 203 5.15 -19.48 -13.25
N LEU A 204 4.80 -18.62 -12.29
CA LEU A 204 4.92 -17.16 -12.39
C LEU A 204 6.25 -16.66 -11.85
N GLN A 205 6.65 -17.16 -10.67
CA GLN A 205 7.92 -16.84 -10.03
C GLN A 205 8.43 -18.08 -9.29
N PRO A 206 9.67 -18.53 -9.58
CA PRO A 206 10.19 -19.76 -9.00
C PRO A 206 10.34 -19.65 -7.48
N ARG A 207 10.16 -20.79 -6.81
CA ARG A 207 10.36 -20.96 -5.35
C ARG A 207 9.46 -20.05 -4.50
N PRO A 208 8.12 -20.13 -4.67
CA PRO A 208 7.20 -19.42 -3.82
C PRO A 208 7.28 -19.95 -2.38
N LEU A 209 7.01 -19.08 -1.41
CA LEU A 209 6.98 -19.45 0.00
C LEU A 209 5.59 -19.97 0.38
N VAL A 210 5.56 -20.89 1.35
CA VAL A 210 4.31 -21.40 1.93
C VAL A 210 4.24 -20.98 3.40
N GLN A 211 3.13 -20.37 3.80
CA GLN A 211 2.90 -19.90 5.16
C GLN A 211 1.66 -20.51 5.77
N GLU A 212 1.63 -20.64 7.10
CA GLU A 212 0.35 -20.78 7.80
C GLU A 212 -0.54 -19.55 7.54
N HIS A 213 -1.84 -19.77 7.51
CA HIS A 213 -2.79 -18.68 7.50
C HIS A 213 -2.96 -18.09 8.90
N ILE A 214 -2.62 -16.80 9.06
CA ILE A 214 -2.92 -16.05 10.27
C ILE A 214 -4.40 -15.65 10.28
N PRO A 215 -5.21 -16.06 11.26
CA PRO A 215 -6.65 -15.75 11.30
C PRO A 215 -6.93 -14.29 11.65
N GLY A 216 -8.18 -13.86 11.49
CA GLY A 216 -8.65 -12.52 11.84
C GLY A 216 -8.33 -11.46 10.78
N SER A 217 -8.46 -10.19 11.15
CA SER A 217 -8.39 -9.05 10.23
C SER A 217 -7.81 -7.80 10.89
N ASN A 218 -6.96 -7.97 11.91
CA ASN A 218 -6.46 -6.90 12.76
C ASN A 218 -5.05 -6.44 12.31
N PRO A 219 -4.92 -5.49 11.36
CA PRO A 219 -3.62 -4.94 10.99
C PRO A 219 -3.07 -4.08 12.12
N ARG A 220 -1.76 -4.24 12.41
CA ARG A 220 -1.02 -3.34 13.32
C ARG A 220 0.38 -3.07 12.78
N SER A 221 0.43 -2.37 11.65
CA SER A 221 1.69 -2.04 10.99
C SER A 221 2.50 -0.99 11.76
N TYR A 222 3.81 -0.96 11.51
CA TYR A 222 4.72 0.06 12.02
C TYR A 222 5.20 0.93 10.86
N TYR A 223 4.93 2.21 10.94
CA TYR A 223 5.48 3.24 10.06
C TYR A 223 6.74 3.77 10.73
N VAL A 224 7.91 3.46 10.17
CA VAL A 224 9.19 3.77 10.79
C VAL A 224 9.94 4.78 9.94
N LEU A 225 10.54 5.76 10.59
CA LEU A 225 11.55 6.64 10.02
C LEU A 225 12.88 6.29 10.70
N VAL A 226 13.89 5.96 9.89
CA VAL A 226 15.16 5.39 10.36
C VAL A 226 16.32 6.19 9.77
N ASP A 227 17.31 6.52 10.58
CA ASP A 227 18.52 7.22 10.14
C ASP A 227 19.55 6.29 9.48
N ARG A 228 20.67 6.86 9.03
CA ARG A 228 21.78 6.10 8.41
C ARG A 228 22.58 5.26 9.40
N GLN A 229 22.35 5.41 10.70
CA GLN A 229 22.92 4.57 11.76
C GLN A 229 21.99 3.40 12.12
N HIS A 230 20.89 3.24 11.36
CA HIS A 230 19.86 2.22 11.57
C HIS A 230 19.12 2.39 12.90
N GLU A 231 19.08 3.61 13.42
CA GLU A 231 18.29 3.98 14.59
C GLU A 231 16.93 4.54 14.18
N ILE A 232 15.90 4.11 14.91
CA ILE A 232 14.53 4.54 14.63
C ILE A 232 14.31 5.93 15.23
N LEU A 233 14.19 6.94 14.37
CA LEU A 233 13.91 8.32 14.75
C LEU A 233 12.45 8.56 15.13
N SER A 234 11.53 7.79 14.55
CA SER A 234 10.10 7.90 14.86
C SER A 234 9.34 6.65 14.41
N VAL A 235 8.51 6.11 15.29
CA VAL A 235 7.56 5.02 14.98
C VAL A 235 6.14 5.54 15.11
N LEU A 236 5.29 5.21 14.15
CA LEU A 236 3.84 5.22 14.32
C LEU A 236 3.32 3.79 14.17
N SER A 237 2.66 3.26 15.20
CA SER A 237 1.97 1.96 15.19
C SER A 237 0.49 2.20 15.52
N PRO A 238 -0.33 2.61 14.54
CA PRO A 238 -1.68 3.08 14.83
C PRO A 238 -2.54 1.96 15.44
N GLU A 239 -3.23 2.28 16.53
CA GLU A 239 -4.17 1.36 17.16
C GLU A 239 -5.49 1.39 16.40
N SER A 240 -5.89 0.23 15.89
CA SER A 240 -7.15 0.12 15.15
C SER A 240 -8.34 0.40 16.05
N VAL A 241 -9.09 1.46 15.73
CA VAL A 241 -10.38 1.76 16.33
C VAL A 241 -11.50 1.12 15.52
N ARG A 242 -11.38 1.24 14.19
CA ARG A 242 -12.30 0.60 13.24
C ARG A 242 -11.56 0.24 11.96
N THR A 243 -11.75 -1.02 11.56
CA THR A 243 -11.43 -1.49 10.22
C THR A 243 -12.72 -1.60 9.41
N TYR A 244 -12.65 -1.30 8.11
CA TYR A 244 -13.74 -1.61 7.19
C TYR A 244 -13.39 -2.85 6.40
N ARG A 245 -14.44 -3.66 6.15
CA ARG A 245 -14.48 -4.90 5.36
C ARG A 245 -13.87 -6.11 6.08
N GLU A 246 -14.65 -7.18 6.09
CA GLU A 246 -14.32 -8.49 6.66
C GLU A 246 -14.31 -9.60 5.58
N ASP A 247 -14.16 -9.29 4.29
CA ASP A 247 -14.11 -10.36 3.27
C ASP A 247 -12.84 -11.23 3.34
N GLY A 248 -11.98 -11.04 4.34
CA GLY A 248 -10.70 -11.75 4.48
C GLY A 248 -9.64 -11.25 3.48
N PHE A 249 -10.06 -10.44 2.50
CA PHE A 249 -9.25 -10.01 1.37
C PHE A 249 -8.93 -8.52 1.38
N HIS A 250 -9.75 -7.67 2.01
CA HIS A 250 -9.52 -6.23 2.07
C HIS A 250 -9.64 -5.72 3.51
N HIS A 251 -8.52 -5.33 4.12
CA HIS A 251 -8.52 -4.64 5.41
C HIS A 251 -7.69 -3.38 5.25
N ALA A 252 -8.38 -2.26 5.11
CA ALA A 252 -7.74 -0.95 5.22
C ALA A 252 -8.05 -0.44 6.62
N LEU A 253 -6.99 -0.03 7.32
CA LEU A 253 -7.12 0.73 8.55
C LEU A 253 -7.74 2.09 8.19
N LYS A 254 -8.87 2.44 8.81
CA LYS A 254 -9.65 3.62 8.40
C LYS A 254 -9.84 4.60 9.54
N THR A 255 -10.17 4.10 10.73
CA THR A 255 -10.04 4.86 11.97
C THR A 255 -8.98 4.25 12.85
N ALA A 256 -8.04 5.07 13.29
CA ALA A 256 -6.99 4.63 14.20
C ALA A 256 -6.60 5.72 15.18
N ARG A 257 -6.03 5.31 16.32
CA ARG A 257 -5.39 6.21 17.29
C ARG A 257 -3.89 6.20 17.06
N SER A 258 -3.27 7.37 17.16
CA SER A 258 -1.82 7.47 17.14
C SER A 258 -1.23 6.76 18.36
N SER A 259 -0.21 5.92 18.13
CA SER A 259 0.57 5.26 19.18
C SER A 259 2.02 5.14 18.70
N SER A 260 2.99 5.69 19.44
CA SER A 260 4.43 5.49 19.16
C SER A 260 4.96 4.12 19.59
N THR A 261 4.14 3.34 20.27
CA THR A 261 4.47 2.01 20.74
C THR A 261 3.53 0.94 20.18
N GLY A 262 4.01 -0.29 20.20
CA GLY A 262 3.26 -1.49 19.84
C GLY A 262 3.90 -2.74 20.46
N PRO A 263 3.42 -3.93 20.13
CA PRO A 263 4.07 -5.16 20.57
C PRO A 263 5.44 -5.29 19.89
N ALA A 264 6.34 -6.12 20.43
CA ALA A 264 7.60 -6.50 19.78
C ALA A 264 8.51 -5.32 19.36
N MET A 265 8.51 -4.19 20.09
CA MET A 265 9.28 -2.99 19.72
C MET A 265 10.81 -3.20 19.76
N ASP A 266 11.31 -4.06 20.65
CA ASP A 266 12.75 -4.33 20.70
C ASP A 266 13.19 -5.24 19.55
N GLN A 267 12.37 -6.23 19.19
CA GLN A 267 12.57 -7.03 17.98
C GLN A 267 12.43 -6.19 16.71
N LEU A 268 11.53 -5.19 16.71
CA LEU A 268 11.40 -4.24 15.61
C LEU A 268 12.71 -3.45 15.39
N LYS A 269 13.31 -2.92 16.47
CA LYS A 269 14.62 -2.24 16.41
C LYS A 269 15.70 -3.20 15.91
N ALA A 270 15.72 -4.43 16.40
CA ALA A 270 16.68 -5.44 15.96
C ALA A 270 16.52 -5.78 14.47
N LEU A 271 15.29 -5.91 13.98
CA LEU A 271 14.97 -6.18 12.57
C LEU A 271 15.41 -5.03 11.66
N VAL A 272 15.15 -3.78 12.06
CA VAL A 272 15.59 -2.58 11.34
C VAL A 272 17.11 -2.57 11.18
N ARG A 273 17.85 -2.89 12.25
CA ARG A 273 19.32 -2.98 12.22
C ARG A 273 19.81 -4.18 11.39
N SER A 274 19.19 -5.35 11.52
CA SER A 274 19.64 -6.56 10.78
C SER A 274 19.47 -6.43 9.27
N LEU A 275 18.49 -5.64 8.83
CA LEU A 275 18.23 -5.37 7.42
C LEU A 275 18.94 -4.09 6.92
N SER A 276 19.74 -3.43 7.77
CA SER A 276 20.44 -2.17 7.47
C SER A 276 19.53 -1.10 6.85
N ILE A 277 18.31 -1.00 7.37
CA ILE A 277 17.28 -0.11 6.83
C ILE A 277 17.63 1.34 7.19
N TYR A 278 17.43 2.28 6.26
CA TYR A 278 17.33 3.73 6.54
C TYR A 278 16.37 4.40 5.57
N GLY A 279 15.73 5.49 5.99
CA GLY A 279 14.63 6.16 5.30
C GLY A 279 13.27 5.84 5.94
N SER A 280 12.20 5.80 5.16
CA SER A 280 10.84 5.51 5.65
C SER A 280 10.26 4.22 5.08
N TYR A 281 9.73 3.38 5.97
CA TYR A 281 9.24 2.05 5.64
C TYR A 281 7.93 1.77 6.37
N THR A 282 7.10 0.95 5.75
CA THR A 282 5.94 0.34 6.44
C THR A 282 6.21 -1.13 6.67
N ILE A 283 6.41 -1.51 7.93
CA ILE A 283 6.54 -2.90 8.35
C ILE A 283 5.11 -3.40 8.62
N GLN A 284 4.55 -4.13 7.67
CA GLN A 284 3.16 -4.56 7.73
C GLN A 284 3.03 -5.82 8.55
N THR A 285 2.16 -5.77 9.56
CA THR A 285 1.87 -6.92 10.41
C THR A 285 0.37 -7.13 10.57
N LYS A 286 0.04 -8.36 10.98
CA LYS A 286 -1.30 -8.75 11.38
C LYS A 286 -1.24 -9.32 12.80
N ILE A 287 -2.08 -8.81 13.70
CA ILE A 287 -2.21 -9.38 15.04
C ILE A 287 -2.88 -10.75 14.89
N ASP A 288 -2.18 -11.78 15.33
CA ASP A 288 -2.73 -13.12 15.42
C ASP A 288 -3.57 -13.23 16.69
N PRO A 289 -4.88 -13.49 16.60
CA PRO A 289 -5.75 -13.59 17.77
C PRO A 289 -5.41 -14.79 18.67
N ARG A 290 -4.61 -15.76 18.18
CA ARG A 290 -4.23 -16.95 18.96
C ARG A 290 -3.19 -16.64 20.04
N ASP A 291 -2.28 -15.69 19.79
CA ASP A 291 -1.19 -15.34 20.71
C ASP A 291 -1.06 -13.82 20.98
N GLY A 292 -1.82 -12.98 20.29
CA GLY A 292 -1.79 -11.54 20.42
C GLY A 292 -0.58 -10.86 19.77
N LEU A 293 0.25 -11.59 19.02
CA LEU A 293 1.51 -11.08 18.47
C LEU A 293 1.36 -10.53 17.04
N PRO A 294 2.15 -9.51 16.66
CA PRO A 294 2.16 -8.92 15.33
C PRO A 294 2.98 -9.78 14.35
N LYS A 295 2.30 -10.64 13.58
CA LYS A 295 2.95 -11.49 12.58
C LYS A 295 3.34 -10.67 11.35
N LEU A 296 4.62 -10.67 11.00
CA LEU A 296 5.15 -10.00 9.82
C LEU A 296 4.52 -10.54 8.53
N MET A 297 3.96 -9.64 7.72
CA MET A 297 3.35 -9.98 6.43
C MET A 297 4.26 -9.57 5.27
N GLU A 298 4.79 -8.35 5.31
CA GLU A 298 5.70 -7.76 4.32
C GLU A 298 6.33 -6.46 4.87
N ILE A 299 7.43 -6.00 4.25
CA ILE A 299 7.98 -4.67 4.47
C ILE A 299 7.87 -3.89 3.16
N ASN A 300 7.18 -2.76 3.18
CA ASN A 300 7.05 -1.90 2.01
C ASN A 300 8.19 -0.88 2.00
N PRO A 301 9.05 -0.88 0.97
CA PRO A 301 10.26 -0.07 0.94
C PRO A 301 10.00 1.37 0.45
N ARG A 302 8.90 1.98 0.88
CA ARG A 302 8.52 3.34 0.50
C ARG A 302 7.63 3.98 1.56
N LEU A 303 7.39 5.28 1.38
CA LEU A 303 6.33 5.98 2.08
C LEU A 303 4.99 5.26 1.86
N GLY A 304 4.35 4.89 2.97
CA GLY A 304 3.11 4.10 2.94
C GLY A 304 1.92 4.87 2.38
N HIS A 305 0.88 4.16 1.94
CA HIS A 305 -0.40 4.75 1.53
C HIS A 305 -1.00 5.67 2.62
N HIS A 306 -0.75 5.33 3.89
CA HIS A 306 -1.17 6.10 5.06
C HIS A 306 -0.17 7.18 5.51
N LEU A 307 0.71 7.64 4.62
CA LEU A 307 1.63 8.76 4.88
C LEU A 307 0.92 9.97 5.52
N TRP A 308 -0.34 10.19 5.15
CA TRP A 308 -1.14 11.27 5.71
C TRP A 308 -1.36 11.16 7.23
N PHE A 309 -1.34 9.97 7.83
CA PHE A 309 -1.39 9.83 9.28
C PHE A 309 -0.25 10.60 9.94
N ARG A 310 0.98 10.43 9.43
CA ARG A 310 2.15 11.11 9.99
C ARG A 310 2.12 12.60 9.73
N THR A 311 1.76 13.03 8.52
CA THR A 311 1.72 14.46 8.19
C THR A 311 0.60 15.19 8.93
N ALA A 312 -0.56 14.55 9.14
CA ALA A 312 -1.65 15.10 9.95
C ALA A 312 -1.29 15.21 11.44
N LEU A 313 -0.39 14.34 11.93
CA LEU A 313 0.20 14.41 13.27
C LEU A 313 1.34 15.44 13.39
N GLY A 314 1.68 16.14 12.31
CA GLY A 314 2.70 17.20 12.28
C GLY A 314 4.09 16.74 11.82
N ILE A 315 4.27 15.47 11.43
CA ILE A 315 5.55 14.98 10.91
C ILE A 315 5.62 15.16 9.40
N ASN A 316 6.48 16.07 8.93
CA ASN A 316 6.83 16.17 7.51
C ASN A 316 7.80 15.03 7.11
N GLU A 317 7.32 13.79 7.12
CA GLU A 317 8.14 12.59 6.84
C GLU A 317 8.86 12.65 5.48
N PRO A 318 8.25 13.11 4.36
CA PRO A 318 8.96 13.23 3.09
C PRO A 318 10.19 14.14 3.16
N LEU A 319 10.10 15.27 3.88
CA LEU A 319 11.26 16.13 4.08
C LEU A 319 12.36 15.41 4.86
N ARG A 320 12.01 14.68 5.93
CA ARG A 320 13.01 13.97 6.74
C ARG A 320 13.71 12.86 5.97
N VAL A 321 12.98 12.12 5.15
CA VAL A 321 13.58 11.11 4.25
C VAL A 321 14.53 11.77 3.25
N LEU A 322 14.18 12.94 2.68
CA LEU A 322 15.08 13.68 1.81
C LEU A 322 16.36 14.14 2.53
N GLN A 323 16.24 14.63 3.77
CA GLN A 323 17.39 15.03 4.59
C GLN A 323 18.32 13.84 4.86
N ILE A 324 17.76 12.70 5.27
CA ILE A 324 18.52 11.46 5.48
C ILE A 324 19.21 11.01 4.19
N ALA A 325 18.51 11.07 3.05
CA ALA A 325 19.09 10.72 1.75
C ALA A 325 20.28 11.62 1.38
N ARG A 326 20.24 12.91 1.75
CA ARG A 326 21.35 13.87 1.61
C ARG A 326 22.49 13.68 2.60
N GLY A 327 22.35 12.78 3.57
CA GLY A 327 23.33 12.59 4.64
C GLY A 327 23.23 13.65 5.75
N GLU A 328 22.14 14.40 5.80
CA GLU A 328 21.86 15.33 6.90
C GLU A 328 21.45 14.55 8.17
N THR A 329 21.85 15.06 9.33
CA THR A 329 21.37 14.56 10.62
C THR A 329 19.92 14.98 10.84
N VAL A 330 19.09 14.07 11.33
CA VAL A 330 17.69 14.33 11.68
C VAL A 330 17.45 13.89 13.11
N ASP A 331 16.95 14.80 13.94
CA ASP A 331 16.61 14.49 15.33
C ASP A 331 15.39 13.55 15.43
N PRO A 332 15.28 12.78 16.53
CA PRO A 332 14.09 12.00 16.82
C PRO A 332 12.81 12.85 16.82
N LEU A 333 11.73 12.30 16.26
CA LEU A 333 10.49 13.03 16.03
C LEU A 333 9.36 12.46 16.88
N ASN A 334 8.78 13.32 17.69
CA ASN A 334 7.61 13.03 18.50
C ASN A 334 6.34 13.58 17.85
N TYR A 335 5.21 12.99 18.21
CA TYR A 335 3.89 13.47 17.84
C TYR A 335 2.90 13.24 18.98
N PRO A 336 1.71 13.86 18.96
CA PRO A 336 0.72 13.67 20.02
C PRO A 336 0.12 12.26 19.99
N GLU A 337 0.16 11.56 21.12
CA GLU A 337 -0.43 10.23 21.32
C GLU A 337 -1.95 10.27 21.44
N GLY A 338 -2.61 9.15 21.15
CA GLY A 338 -4.06 8.99 21.33
C GLY A 338 -4.92 9.89 20.43
N VAL A 339 -4.34 10.48 19.39
CA VAL A 339 -5.08 11.31 18.42
C VAL A 339 -5.85 10.42 17.47
N LEU A 340 -7.15 10.66 17.38
CA LEU A 340 -8.05 9.94 16.49
C LEU A 340 -7.87 10.44 15.05
N MET A 341 -7.40 9.56 14.17
CA MET A 341 -7.24 9.81 12.75
C MET A 341 -8.49 9.30 12.02
N LEU A 342 -9.26 10.23 11.47
CA LEU A 342 -10.53 9.98 10.80
C LEU A 342 -10.40 10.20 9.30
N ASP A 343 -11.09 9.39 8.50
CA ASP A 343 -11.17 9.55 7.04
C ASP A 343 -12.62 9.79 6.60
N PRO A 344 -13.11 11.05 6.69
CA PRO A 344 -14.54 11.34 6.51
C PRO A 344 -15.11 10.95 5.16
N MET A 345 -14.30 10.98 4.10
CA MET A 345 -14.77 10.56 2.79
C MET A 345 -14.99 9.05 2.73
N HIS A 346 -14.07 8.25 3.27
CA HIS A 346 -14.27 6.82 3.32
C HIS A 346 -15.40 6.43 4.28
N ASP A 347 -15.53 7.13 5.41
CA ASP A 347 -16.63 6.96 6.35
C ASP A 347 -17.98 7.27 5.69
N PHE A 348 -18.07 8.34 4.91
CA PHE A 348 -19.27 8.67 4.13
C PHE A 348 -19.60 7.58 3.10
N LEU A 349 -18.61 7.12 2.33
CA LEU A 349 -18.80 6.03 1.35
C LEU A 349 -19.21 4.71 2.01
N TYR A 350 -18.75 4.45 3.24
CA TYR A 350 -19.15 3.27 4.01
C TYR A 350 -20.57 3.42 4.57
N LEU A 351 -20.94 4.61 5.03
CA LEU A 351 -22.29 4.92 5.46
C LEU A 351 -23.30 4.66 4.32
N LEU A 352 -23.02 5.15 3.10
CA LEU A 352 -23.84 4.89 1.92
C LEU A 352 -23.96 3.39 1.58
N GLU A 353 -22.85 2.66 1.66
CA GLU A 353 -22.82 1.20 1.44
C GLU A 353 -23.70 0.47 2.46
N SER A 354 -23.56 0.79 3.75
CA SER A 354 -24.37 0.19 4.83
C SER A 354 -25.86 0.53 4.74
N MET A 355 -26.20 1.72 4.22
CA MET A 355 -27.57 2.13 3.91
C MET A 355 -28.16 1.26 2.79
N GLY A 356 -27.43 1.14 1.67
CA GLY A 356 -27.82 0.30 0.53
C GLY A 356 -28.04 -1.16 0.92
N SER A 357 -27.12 -1.75 1.70
CA SER A 357 -27.26 -3.11 2.23
C SER A 357 -28.48 -3.27 3.14
N SER A 358 -28.82 -2.24 3.93
CA SER A 358 -29.99 -2.28 4.82
C SER A 358 -31.32 -2.18 4.04
N ILE A 359 -31.38 -1.33 3.01
CA ILE A 359 -32.54 -1.23 2.11
C ILE A 359 -32.75 -2.53 1.35
N SER A 360 -31.68 -3.09 0.77
CA SER A 360 -31.73 -4.39 0.07
C SER A 360 -32.34 -5.49 0.94
N ARG A 361 -31.94 -5.55 2.22
CA ARG A 361 -32.50 -6.50 3.19
C ARG A 361 -33.99 -6.25 3.48
N SER A 362 -34.40 -4.99 3.70
CA SER A 362 -35.81 -4.68 3.95
C SER A 362 -36.73 -5.04 2.78
N LEU A 363 -36.19 -5.06 1.56
CA LEU A 363 -36.90 -5.45 0.35
C LEU A 363 -36.83 -6.95 0.05
N GLY A 364 -36.29 -7.77 0.97
CA GLY A 364 -36.21 -9.23 0.82
C GLY A 364 -35.13 -9.72 -0.14
N PHE A 365 -34.22 -8.86 -0.61
CA PHE A 365 -33.10 -9.29 -1.44
C PHE A 365 -31.97 -9.84 -0.56
N SER A 366 -31.79 -11.16 -0.57
CA SER A 366 -30.63 -11.81 0.05
C SER A 366 -29.41 -11.74 -0.88
N GLY A 367 -28.77 -10.58 -0.93
CA GLY A 367 -27.42 -10.46 -1.48
C GLY A 367 -26.41 -10.87 -0.42
N SER A 368 -25.71 -11.97 -0.64
CA SER A 368 -24.61 -12.42 0.21
C SER A 368 -23.53 -11.34 0.29
N LYS A 369 -23.39 -10.67 1.45
CA LYS A 369 -22.12 -10.25 2.09
C LYS A 369 -22.40 -9.32 3.28
N LYS A 370 -22.49 -9.94 4.47
CA LYS A 370 -22.22 -9.42 5.82
C LYS A 370 -23.23 -8.54 6.56
N ASP A 371 -23.17 -8.70 7.88
CA ASP A 371 -24.11 -8.23 8.90
C ASP A 371 -23.91 -6.75 9.29
N VAL A 372 -23.64 -5.86 8.33
CA VAL A 372 -23.44 -4.44 8.62
C VAL A 372 -24.80 -3.74 8.62
N ARG A 373 -25.26 -3.27 9.79
CA ARG A 373 -26.50 -2.48 9.92
C ARG A 373 -26.19 -1.00 9.86
N PHE A 374 -26.96 -0.25 9.06
CA PHE A 374 -26.84 1.20 8.96
C PHE A 374 -26.90 1.91 10.32
N SER A 375 -27.78 1.44 11.22
CA SER A 375 -27.89 1.96 12.60
C SER A 375 -26.61 1.78 13.42
N ASN A 376 -25.91 0.65 13.25
CA ASN A 376 -24.66 0.38 13.94
C ASN A 376 -23.57 1.30 13.41
N THR A 377 -23.47 1.43 12.08
CA THR A 377 -22.54 2.37 11.42
C THR A 377 -22.74 3.80 11.92
N ILE A 378 -23.98 4.30 11.98
CA ILE A 378 -24.25 5.64 12.53
C ILE A 378 -23.79 5.75 13.98
N THR A 379 -24.06 4.73 14.80
CA THR A 379 -23.69 4.74 16.23
C THR A 379 -22.17 4.80 16.40
N GLU A 380 -21.42 4.02 15.63
CA GLU A 380 -19.96 4.03 15.62
C GLU A 380 -19.38 5.37 15.17
N LEU A 381 -19.88 5.89 14.03
CA LEU A 381 -19.45 7.19 13.52
C LEU A 381 -19.78 8.30 14.50
N ARG A 382 -20.97 8.29 15.11
CA ARG A 382 -21.36 9.29 16.11
C ARG A 382 -20.42 9.23 17.33
N ARG A 383 -20.10 8.03 17.82
CA ARG A 383 -19.17 7.86 18.95
C ARG A 383 -17.80 8.47 18.63
N GLU A 384 -17.29 8.27 17.43
CA GLU A 384 -15.96 8.74 17.04
C GLU A 384 -15.92 10.23 16.74
N TYR A 385 -16.83 10.74 15.90
CA TYR A 385 -16.83 12.14 15.46
C TYR A 385 -17.24 13.10 16.58
N PHE A 386 -18.09 12.68 17.51
CA PHE A 386 -18.54 13.49 18.65
C PHE A 386 -17.82 13.15 19.98
N SER A 387 -16.80 12.30 19.95
CA SER A 387 -15.92 12.11 21.12
C SER A 387 -15.23 13.41 21.52
N SER A 388 -14.73 13.52 22.75
CA SER A 388 -13.87 14.62 23.18
C SER A 388 -12.39 14.44 22.75
N GLU A 389 -12.04 13.29 22.17
CA GLU A 389 -10.67 12.98 21.74
C GLU A 389 -10.14 14.00 20.72
N LYS A 390 -8.84 14.29 20.75
CA LYS A 390 -8.22 15.12 19.70
C LYS A 390 -8.31 14.39 18.37
N LYS A 391 -8.66 15.11 17.29
CA LYS A 391 -8.91 14.53 15.97
C LYS A 391 -8.03 15.17 14.90
N VAL A 392 -7.67 14.37 13.92
CA VAL A 392 -7.14 14.84 12.63
C VAL A 392 -7.88 14.13 11.50
N TYR A 393 -7.89 14.75 10.32
CA TYR A 393 -8.72 14.31 9.21
C TYR A 393 -7.88 13.95 8.00
N GLY A 394 -8.36 12.96 7.23
CA GLY A 394 -7.73 12.53 6.00
C GLY A 394 -7.62 13.62 4.92
N PRO A 395 -6.75 13.41 3.91
CA PRO A 395 -6.42 14.40 2.88
C PRO A 395 -7.62 15.04 2.20
N HIS A 396 -8.67 14.25 1.95
CA HIS A 396 -9.87 14.71 1.27
C HIS A 396 -10.58 15.85 1.98
N VAL A 397 -10.59 15.87 3.31
CA VAL A 397 -11.20 16.97 4.07
C VAL A 397 -10.15 18.03 4.38
N GLN A 398 -8.96 17.60 4.79
CA GLN A 398 -7.90 18.50 5.20
C GLN A 398 -7.45 19.45 4.08
N TYR A 399 -7.45 18.98 2.83
CA TYR A 399 -6.85 19.72 1.71
C TYR A 399 -7.85 20.21 0.66
N PHE A 400 -9.13 19.83 0.73
CA PHE A 400 -10.14 20.16 -0.28
C PHE A 400 -10.14 21.63 -0.69
N TRP A 401 -10.25 22.53 0.29
CA TRP A 401 -10.34 23.97 0.05
C TRP A 401 -9.05 24.56 -0.49
N SER A 402 -7.91 23.94 -0.16
CA SER A 402 -6.61 24.39 -0.64
C SER A 402 -6.32 23.89 -2.06
N ASP A 403 -6.85 22.73 -2.46
CA ASP A 403 -6.48 22.07 -3.71
C ASP A 403 -7.56 21.06 -4.13
N PRO A 404 -8.71 21.55 -4.64
CA PRO A 404 -9.92 20.74 -4.80
C PRO A 404 -9.81 19.70 -5.91
N TYR A 405 -9.04 19.97 -6.98
CA TYR A 405 -8.99 19.11 -8.17
C TYR A 405 -8.47 17.69 -7.88
N PRO A 406 -7.32 17.49 -7.20
CA PRO A 406 -6.88 16.17 -6.78
C PRO A 406 -7.92 15.44 -5.92
N MET A 407 -8.56 16.15 -4.97
CA MET A 407 -9.51 15.54 -4.04
C MET A 407 -10.79 15.07 -4.74
N ILE A 408 -11.32 15.87 -5.67
CA ILE A 408 -12.47 15.48 -6.51
C ILE A 408 -12.10 14.27 -7.38
N ARG A 409 -10.91 14.25 -7.97
CA ARG A 409 -10.47 13.14 -8.82
C ARG A 409 -10.29 11.83 -8.04
N LEU A 410 -9.69 11.90 -6.86
CA LEU A 410 -9.57 10.73 -5.98
C LEU A 410 -10.96 10.23 -5.55
N LEU A 411 -11.88 11.14 -5.19
CA LEU A 411 -13.25 10.77 -4.89
C LEU A 411 -13.94 10.07 -6.06
N LEU A 412 -13.84 10.60 -7.27
CA LEU A 412 -14.41 9.97 -8.47
C LEU A 412 -13.79 8.60 -8.75
N ARG A 413 -12.49 8.40 -8.45
CA ARG A 413 -11.81 7.11 -8.56
C ARG A 413 -12.38 6.11 -7.56
N GLU A 414 -12.50 6.50 -6.28
CA GLU A 414 -13.10 5.66 -5.24
C GLU A 414 -14.57 5.31 -5.55
N LEU A 415 -15.34 6.29 -6.04
CA LEU A 415 -16.71 6.07 -6.48
C LEU A 415 -16.79 5.12 -7.67
N ARG A 416 -15.87 5.18 -8.64
CA ARG A 416 -15.81 4.24 -9.77
C ARG A 416 -15.47 2.83 -9.31
N TYR A 417 -14.46 2.73 -8.45
CA TYR A 417 -14.05 1.45 -7.88
C TYR A 417 -15.21 0.81 -7.12
N LYS A 418 -15.94 1.60 -6.33
CA LYS A 418 -17.14 1.14 -5.65
C LYS A 418 -18.35 0.98 -6.58
N SER A 419 -18.53 1.75 -7.65
CA SER A 419 -19.67 1.65 -8.58
C SER A 419 -19.70 0.35 -9.37
N MET A 420 -18.52 -0.25 -9.62
CA MET A 420 -18.45 -1.65 -10.08
C MET A 420 -19.14 -2.65 -9.13
N TRP A 421 -19.35 -2.26 -7.87
CA TRP A 421 -20.01 -3.06 -6.83
C TRP A 421 -21.31 -2.43 -6.28
N LEU A 422 -21.52 -1.12 -6.48
CA LEU A 422 -22.66 -0.33 -6.02
C LEU A 422 -23.75 -0.20 -7.08
N VAL A 423 -23.63 -0.77 -8.29
CA VAL A 423 -24.85 -1.16 -8.99
C VAL A 423 -25.39 -2.32 -8.17
N PRO A 424 -26.38 -2.11 -7.28
CA PRO A 424 -26.85 -3.18 -6.44
C PRO A 424 -27.35 -4.26 -7.39
N ASP A 425 -27.16 -5.54 -7.07
CA ASP A 425 -27.73 -6.64 -7.85
C ASP A 425 -29.22 -6.41 -8.12
N PHE A 426 -29.91 -5.65 -7.26
CA PHE A 426 -31.27 -5.15 -7.47
C PHE A 426 -31.45 -4.21 -8.67
N VAL A 427 -30.57 -3.24 -8.95
CA VAL A 427 -30.68 -2.37 -10.15
C VAL A 427 -30.41 -3.18 -11.42
N LEU A 428 -29.44 -4.10 -11.39
CA LEU A 428 -29.21 -5.05 -12.48
C LEU A 428 -30.39 -6.02 -12.64
N ASN A 429 -30.99 -6.47 -11.54
CA ASN A 429 -32.15 -7.36 -11.57
C ASN A 429 -33.42 -6.64 -12.00
N ILE A 430 -33.64 -5.38 -11.62
CA ILE A 430 -34.73 -4.53 -12.15
C ILE A 430 -34.51 -4.34 -13.65
N ALA A 431 -33.30 -4.00 -14.09
CA ALA A 431 -33.00 -3.84 -15.51
C ALA A 431 -33.20 -5.15 -16.28
N ARG A 432 -32.79 -6.30 -15.74
CA ARG A 432 -33.02 -7.63 -16.33
C ARG A 432 -34.50 -8.02 -16.33
N ARG A 433 -35.24 -7.68 -15.28
CA ARG A 433 -36.69 -7.98 -15.15
C ARG A 433 -37.49 -7.08 -16.09
N ALA A 434 -37.18 -5.79 -16.15
CA ALA A 434 -37.73 -4.85 -17.12
C ALA A 434 -37.40 -5.26 -18.56
N LYS A 435 -36.17 -5.73 -18.83
CA LYS A 435 -35.78 -6.30 -20.14
C LYS A 435 -36.58 -7.56 -20.48
N ARG A 436 -36.77 -8.49 -19.53
CA ARG A 436 -37.64 -9.68 -19.71
C ARG A 436 -39.10 -9.30 -19.96
N THR A 437 -39.64 -8.34 -19.21
CA THR A 437 -41.02 -7.87 -19.39
C THR A 437 -41.19 -7.16 -20.73
N TYR A 438 -40.19 -6.38 -21.17
CA TYR A 438 -40.20 -5.74 -22.49
C TYR A 438 -40.13 -6.78 -23.62
N ILE A 439 -39.22 -7.75 -23.57
CA ILE A 439 -39.11 -8.84 -24.56
C ILE A 439 -40.40 -9.65 -24.64
N ASN A 440 -41.00 -9.99 -23.49
CA ASN A 440 -42.27 -10.72 -23.45
C ASN A 440 -43.47 -9.90 -23.96
N ALA A 441 -43.42 -8.57 -23.85
CA ALA A 441 -44.49 -7.68 -24.31
C ALA A 441 -44.37 -7.29 -25.80
N THR A 442 -43.16 -7.31 -26.38
CA THR A 442 -42.92 -6.90 -27.77
C THR A 442 -42.67 -8.07 -28.73
N GLY A 443 -42.48 -9.30 -28.23
CA GLY A 443 -42.27 -10.49 -29.05
C GLY A 443 -40.97 -10.49 -29.87
N ALA A 444 -40.05 -9.55 -29.59
CA ALA A 444 -38.77 -9.45 -30.28
C ALA A 444 -37.78 -10.47 -29.71
N THR A 445 -37.42 -11.47 -30.53
CA THR A 445 -36.31 -12.42 -30.28
C THR A 445 -34.96 -11.75 -30.44
#